data_AF-A0A2R5L9H3-F1
#
_entry.id   AF-A0A2R5L9H3-F1
#
_cell.length_a   1.000
_cell.length_b   1.000
_cell.length_c   1.000
_cell.angle_alpha   90.00
_cell.angle_beta   90.00
_cell.angle_gamma   90.00
#
_symmetry.space_group_name_H-M   'P 1'
#
loop_
_entity.id
_entity.type
_entity.pdbx_description
1 polymer ?
#
loop_
_entity_poly.entity_id
_entity_poly.type
_entity_poly.pdbx_seq_one_letter_code
_entity_poly.pdbx_strand_id
1 'polypeptide(L)'
;ASTVMSYYNTSSSAWVNYTVPGRTLTLYKYDVPNVIRAGSDNKTADSPIMFSDYKTCDVVRAPHTGNDSDCELWVAEQYVNRYPSCCDFIYDLLCAPQKHHIYENHCTKPPR
;
A
#
# COMPACT_ATOMS: atom_id res chain seq x y z
N ALA A 1 15.64 7.01 -3.64
CA ALA A 1 15.00 7.87 -2.63
C ALA A 1 14.66 7.01 -1.42
N SER A 2 14.49 7.61 -0.24
CA SER A 2 13.98 6.88 0.93
C SER A 2 12.51 7.22 1.12
N THR A 3 11.72 6.25 1.57
CA THR A 3 10.33 6.43 1.99
C THR A 3 10.23 6.29 3.50
N VAL A 4 9.33 7.05 4.10
CA VAL A 4 8.98 6.92 5.53
C VAL A 4 7.61 6.29 5.59
N MET A 5 7.53 5.12 6.21
CA MET A 5 6.29 4.41 6.45
C MET A 5 6.01 4.43 7.95
N SER A 6 4.85 4.96 8.33
CA SER A 6 4.43 5.06 9.72
C SER A 6 3.16 4.26 9.92
N TYR A 7 3.10 3.46 10.98
CA TYR A 7 1.87 2.77 11.37
C TYR A 7 1.71 2.75 12.88
N TYR A 8 0.47 2.65 13.33
CA TYR A 8 0.15 2.48 14.74
C TYR A 8 0.17 0.99 15.08
N ASN A 9 1.11 0.58 15.92
CA ASN A 9 1.19 -0.80 16.42
C ASN A 9 0.28 -0.93 17.64
N THR A 10 -0.82 -1.66 17.50
CA THR A 10 -1.81 -1.86 18.58
C THR A 10 -1.25 -2.69 19.74
N SER A 11 -0.35 -3.64 19.48
CA SER A 11 0.29 -4.47 20.50
C SER A 11 1.19 -3.65 21.43
N SER A 12 1.91 -2.67 20.91
CA SER A 12 2.74 -1.76 21.71
C SER A 12 2.05 -0.42 22.02
N SER A 13 0.82 -0.22 21.53
CA SER A 13 0.05 1.02 21.63
C SER A 13 0.84 2.28 21.24
N ALA A 14 1.70 2.17 20.22
CA ALA A 14 2.65 3.22 19.84
C ALA A 14 2.80 3.35 18.32
N TRP A 15 3.17 4.55 17.88
CA TRP A 15 3.59 4.80 16.51
C TRP A 15 4.97 4.20 16.25
N VAL A 16 5.10 3.50 15.13
CA VAL A 16 6.36 2.98 14.64
C VAL A 16 6.65 3.62 13.29
N ASN A 17 7.86 4.16 13.15
CA ASN A 17 8.35 4.78 11.92
C ASN A 17 9.46 3.92 11.32
N TYR A 18 9.31 3.59 10.05
CA TYR A 18 10.32 2.90 9.27
C TYR A 18 10.76 3.79 8.11
N THR A 19 12.04 4.17 8.12
CA THR A 19 12.67 4.81 6.97
C THR A 19 13.41 3.75 6.18
N VAL A 20 12.94 3.48 4.97
CA VAL A 20 13.52 2.44 4.11
C VAL A 20 13.79 3.00 2.71
N PRO A 21 14.80 2.47 1.99
CA PRO A 21 14.95 2.78 0.58
C PRO A 21 13.68 2.39 -0.19
N GLY A 22 13.19 3.31 -1.01
CA GLY A 22 12.06 3.11 -1.91
C GLY A 22 12.48 3.29 -3.36
N ARG A 23 12.10 2.34 -4.22
CA ARG A 23 12.32 2.44 -5.67
C ARG A 23 11.24 1.73 -6.45
N THR A 24 11.04 2.13 -7.70
CA THR A 24 10.18 1.42 -8.64
C THR A 24 11.00 0.43 -9.46
N LEU A 25 10.40 -0.71 -9.81
CA LEU A 25 10.98 -1.74 -10.66
C LEU A 25 10.07 -1.99 -11.87
N THR A 26 10.69 -2.41 -12.96
CA THR A 26 10.01 -2.89 -14.17
C THR A 26 10.16 -4.40 -14.23
N LEU A 27 9.08 -5.12 -13.93
CA LEU A 27 9.04 -6.59 -13.85
C LEU A 27 7.98 -7.17 -14.79
N TYR A 28 8.03 -8.49 -15.01
CA TYR A 28 7.03 -9.23 -15.80
C TYR A 28 6.86 -8.75 -17.25
N LYS A 29 7.95 -8.32 -17.88
CA LYS A 29 7.97 -7.84 -19.28
C LYS A 29 7.13 -6.58 -19.54
N TYR A 30 6.88 -5.79 -18.50
CA TYR A 30 6.35 -4.44 -18.69
C TYR A 30 7.43 -3.53 -19.28
N ASP A 31 7.02 -2.51 -20.03
CA ASP A 31 7.92 -1.47 -20.55
C ASP A 31 8.02 -0.25 -19.62
N VAL A 32 7.16 -0.21 -18.61
CA VAL A 32 7.08 0.86 -17.61
C VAL A 32 7.16 0.28 -16.20
N PRO A 33 7.68 1.06 -15.21
CA PRO A 33 7.74 0.59 -13.84
C PRO A 33 6.35 0.24 -13.30
N ASN A 34 6.22 -0.95 -12.71
CA ASN A 34 4.95 -1.54 -12.28
C ASN A 34 5.01 -2.14 -10.87
N VAL A 35 6.15 -2.08 -10.20
CA VAL A 35 6.32 -2.58 -8.82
C VAL A 35 6.97 -1.52 -7.97
N ILE A 36 6.40 -1.22 -6.80
CA ILE A 36 7.05 -0.43 -5.75
C ILE A 36 7.80 -1.41 -4.84
N ARG A 37 9.09 -1.19 -4.64
CA ARG A 37 9.91 -1.93 -3.69
C ARG A 37 10.34 -1.03 -2.55
N ALA A 38 9.98 -1.43 -1.33
CA ALA A 38 10.39 -0.78 -0.09
C ALA A 38 11.25 -1.74 0.75
N GLY A 39 12.40 -1.29 1.24
CA GLY A 39 13.29 -2.09 2.09
C GLY A 39 14.76 -2.05 1.67
N SER A 40 15.61 -2.74 2.43
CA SER A 40 17.04 -2.86 2.17
C SER A 40 17.49 -4.33 2.18
N ASP A 41 18.56 -4.61 1.43
CA ASP A 41 19.22 -5.91 1.37
C ASP A 41 18.25 -7.06 1.08
N ASN A 42 18.22 -8.09 1.94
CA ASN A 42 17.40 -9.29 1.81
C ASN A 42 15.99 -9.13 2.42
N LYS A 43 15.60 -7.93 2.89
CA LYS A 43 14.29 -7.68 3.50
C LYS A 43 13.60 -6.55 2.75
N THR A 44 12.87 -6.94 1.71
CA THR A 44 12.11 -6.03 0.87
C THR A 44 10.66 -6.48 0.77
N ALA A 45 9.75 -5.51 0.77
CA ALA A 45 8.36 -5.70 0.41
C ALA A 45 8.15 -5.17 -1.02
N ASP A 46 7.64 -6.05 -1.87
CA ASP A 46 7.22 -5.68 -3.22
C ASP A 46 5.71 -5.47 -3.22
N SER A 47 5.31 -4.37 -3.85
CA SER A 47 3.91 -4.00 -4.08
C SER A 47 3.70 -3.85 -5.58
N PRO A 48 3.41 -4.94 -6.31
CA PRO A 48 3.00 -4.87 -7.71
C PRO A 48 1.71 -4.06 -7.88
N ILE A 49 1.74 -3.07 -8.78
CA ILE A 49 0.62 -2.18 -9.04
C ILE A 49 -0.36 -2.87 -9.99
N MET A 50 -1.60 -3.03 -9.56
CA MET A 50 -2.71 -3.48 -10.41
C MET A 50 -3.44 -2.31 -11.04
N PHE A 51 -3.58 -1.22 -10.29
CA PHE A 51 -4.15 0.03 -10.76
C PHE A 51 -3.62 1.21 -9.95
N SER A 52 -3.47 2.35 -10.62
CA SER A 52 -3.15 3.63 -9.99
C SER A 52 -3.74 4.73 -10.86
N ASP A 53 -4.35 5.73 -10.23
CA ASP A 53 -4.68 6.99 -10.91
C ASP A 53 -3.58 8.05 -10.77
N TYR A 54 -2.46 7.67 -10.12
CA TYR A 54 -1.29 8.48 -9.79
C TYR A 54 -1.57 9.72 -8.95
N LYS A 55 -2.76 9.84 -8.34
CA LYS A 55 -3.18 11.06 -7.64
C LYS A 55 -3.88 10.78 -6.32
N THR A 56 -4.83 9.87 -6.32
CA THR A 56 -5.78 9.68 -5.23
C THR A 56 -5.70 8.29 -4.62
N CYS A 57 -5.38 7.26 -5.39
CA CYS A 57 -5.32 5.89 -4.90
C CYS A 57 -4.50 4.94 -5.76
N ASP A 58 -4.07 3.85 -5.12
CA ASP A 58 -3.34 2.73 -5.70
C ASP A 58 -3.96 1.41 -5.23
N VAL A 59 -4.12 0.46 -6.13
CA VAL A 59 -4.48 -0.93 -5.84
C VAL A 59 -3.25 -1.78 -6.10
N VAL A 60 -2.70 -2.41 -5.06
CA VAL A 60 -1.45 -3.18 -5.13
C VAL A 60 -1.64 -4.60 -4.64
N ARG A 61 -0.86 -5.55 -5.17
CA ARG A 61 -0.72 -6.89 -4.60
C ARG A 61 0.12 -6.83 -3.32
N ALA A 62 -0.17 -7.72 -2.38
CA ALA A 62 0.48 -7.80 -1.08
C ALA A 62 1.19 -9.16 -0.85
N PRO A 63 2.17 -9.56 -1.69
CA PRO A 63 2.81 -10.88 -1.60
C PRO A 63 3.51 -11.14 -0.26
N HIS A 64 3.81 -10.08 0.51
CA HIS A 64 4.41 -10.20 1.83
C HIS A 64 3.51 -10.88 2.88
N THR A 65 2.21 -11.03 2.61
CA THR A 65 1.29 -11.78 3.48
C THR A 65 1.45 -13.31 3.34
N GLY A 66 2.19 -13.77 2.33
CA GLY A 66 2.32 -15.18 1.98
C GLY A 66 1.16 -15.70 1.12
N ASN A 67 0.19 -14.85 0.76
CA ASN A 67 -0.89 -15.16 -0.17
C ASN A 67 -0.83 -14.21 -1.38
N ASP A 68 -0.53 -14.76 -2.56
CA ASP A 68 -0.38 -13.99 -3.79
C ASP A 68 -1.68 -13.31 -4.26
N SER A 69 -2.83 -13.69 -3.71
CA SER A 69 -4.13 -13.08 -4.01
C SER A 69 -4.45 -11.88 -3.12
N ASP A 70 -3.71 -11.66 -2.03
CA ASP A 70 -3.96 -10.54 -1.14
C ASP A 70 -3.59 -9.22 -1.80
N CYS A 71 -4.32 -8.18 -1.40
CA CYS A 71 -4.19 -6.86 -1.95
C CYS A 71 -4.33 -5.78 -0.88
N GLU A 72 -3.77 -4.63 -1.18
CA GLU A 72 -3.98 -3.41 -0.42
C GLU A 72 -4.55 -2.32 -1.32
N LEU A 73 -5.45 -1.52 -0.75
CA LEU A 73 -5.95 -0.28 -1.32
C LEU A 73 -5.30 0.87 -0.55
N TRP A 74 -4.42 1.61 -1.21
CA TRP A 74 -3.79 2.80 -0.65
C TRP A 74 -4.52 4.04 -1.16
N VAL A 75 -4.82 4.97 -0.26
CA VAL A 75 -5.60 6.16 -0.56
C VAL A 75 -4.91 7.37 0.03
N ALA A 76 -4.76 8.44 -0.76
CA ALA A 76 -4.18 9.67 -0.26
C ALA A 76 -5.04 10.25 0.88
N GLU A 77 -4.39 10.84 1.90
CA GLU A 77 -5.05 11.26 3.17
C GLU A 77 -6.34 12.07 2.95
N GLN A 78 -6.37 12.95 1.95
CA GLN A 78 -7.54 13.78 1.66
C GLN A 78 -8.78 13.02 1.14
N TYR A 79 -8.62 11.75 0.72
CA TYR A 79 -9.67 10.90 0.13
C TYR A 79 -10.02 9.66 0.95
N VAL A 80 -9.40 9.44 2.11
CA VAL A 80 -9.60 8.21 2.93
C VAL A 80 -11.05 7.98 3.39
N ASN A 81 -11.87 9.04 3.49
CA ASN A 81 -13.31 8.93 3.79
C ASN A 81 -14.21 8.82 2.56
N ARG A 82 -13.64 8.99 1.37
CA ARG A 82 -14.34 9.07 0.08
C ARG A 82 -13.52 8.31 -0.93
N TYR A 83 -13.51 6.99 -0.79
CA TYR A 83 -12.79 6.09 -1.69
C TYR A 83 -13.12 6.46 -3.15
N PRO A 84 -12.11 6.76 -3.98
CA PRO A 84 -12.33 6.99 -5.39
C PRO A 84 -12.99 5.75 -6.02
N SER A 85 -14.13 5.94 -6.68
CA SER A 85 -14.98 4.84 -7.16
C SER A 85 -14.25 3.84 -8.06
N CYS A 86 -13.26 4.30 -8.83
CA CYS A 86 -12.46 3.44 -9.69
C CYS A 86 -11.58 2.46 -8.91
N CYS A 87 -10.88 2.93 -7.86
CA CYS A 87 -10.01 2.05 -7.08
C CYS A 87 -10.81 1.06 -6.23
N ASP A 88 -11.94 1.48 -5.66
CA ASP A 88 -12.81 0.56 -4.90
C ASP A 88 -13.39 -0.54 -5.81
N PHE A 89 -13.90 -0.16 -6.99
CA PHE A 89 -14.39 -1.12 -7.99
C PHE A 89 -13.30 -2.09 -8.46
N ILE A 90 -12.10 -1.60 -8.75
CA ILE A 90 -10.99 -2.44 -9.21
C ILE A 90 -10.49 -3.36 -8.09
N TYR A 91 -10.46 -2.87 -6.85
CA TYR A 91 -10.15 -3.70 -5.69
C TYR A 91 -11.17 -4.83 -5.55
N ASP A 92 -12.47 -4.53 -5.62
CA ASP A 92 -13.54 -5.54 -5.58
C ASP A 92 -13.46 -6.57 -6.71
N LEU A 93 -13.02 -6.14 -7.89
CA LEU A 93 -12.90 -7.00 -9.06
C LEU A 93 -11.70 -7.95 -8.96
N LEU A 94 -10.57 -7.50 -8.40
CA LEU A 94 -9.27 -8.20 -8.51
C LEU A 94 -8.79 -8.88 -7.22
N CYS A 95 -9.40 -8.57 -6.07
CA CYS A 95 -8.92 -8.97 -4.75
C CYS A 95 -9.91 -9.88 -4.01
N ALA A 96 -9.42 -10.51 -2.95
CA ALA A 96 -10.21 -11.43 -2.13
C ALA A 96 -11.46 -10.74 -1.53
N PRO A 97 -12.57 -11.48 -1.33
CA PRO A 97 -13.85 -10.88 -0.91
C PRO A 97 -13.85 -10.33 0.52
N GLN A 98 -12.88 -10.70 1.35
CA GLN A 98 -12.79 -10.20 2.72
C GLN A 98 -11.91 -8.95 2.77
N LYS A 99 -12.50 -7.84 3.22
CA LYS A 99 -11.81 -6.55 3.43
C LYS A 99 -11.52 -6.33 4.92
N HIS A 100 -10.33 -5.85 5.22
CA HIS A 100 -9.95 -5.37 6.54
C HIS A 100 -9.61 -3.88 6.46
N HIS A 101 -10.26 -3.05 7.28
CA HIS A 101 -9.97 -1.62 7.35
C HIS A 101 -8.73 -1.40 8.24
N ILE A 102 -7.64 -0.93 7.64
CA ILE A 102 -6.38 -0.65 8.34
C ILE A 102 -6.29 0.80 8.82
N TYR A 103 -6.94 1.73 8.12
CA TYR A 103 -6.95 3.15 8.44
C TYR A 103 -8.35 3.74 8.29
N GLU A 104 -8.74 4.56 9.26
CA GLU A 104 -9.95 5.38 9.24
C GLU A 104 -9.63 6.78 9.77
N ASN A 105 -10.49 7.76 9.48
CA ASN A 105 -10.26 9.14 9.92
C ASN A 105 -10.23 9.35 11.44
N HIS A 106 -10.83 8.43 12.19
CA HIS A 106 -10.83 8.45 13.63
C HIS A 106 -9.56 7.83 14.23
N CYS A 107 -8.72 7.18 13.41
CA CYS A 107 -7.39 6.75 13.83
C CYS A 107 -6.56 7.97 14.22
N THR A 108 -5.69 7.78 15.22
CA THR A 108 -4.68 8.78 15.54
C THR A 108 -3.87 9.10 14.28
N LYS A 109 -3.47 10.37 14.13
CA LYS A 109 -2.57 10.73 13.04
C LYS A 109 -1.13 10.43 13.45
N PRO A 110 -0.27 9.97 12.52
CA PRO A 110 1.15 9.86 12.80
C PRO A 110 1.69 11.24 13.20
N PRO A 111 2.63 11.32 14.16
CA PRO A 111 3.34 12.57 14.45
C PRO A 111 4.07 13.03 13.17
N ARG A 112 3.87 14.31 12.80
CA ARG A 112 4.47 14.93 11.62
C ARG A 112 5.97 15.15 11.78
#